data_AF-B9WLD9-F1
#
_entry.id   AF-B9WLD9-F1
#
_cell.length_a   1.000
_cell.length_b   1.000
_cell.length_c   1.000
_cell.angle_alpha   90.00
_cell.angle_beta   90.00
_cell.angle_gamma   90.00
#
_symmetry.space_group_name_H-M   'P 1'
#
loop_
_entity.id
_entity.type
_entity.pdbx_description
1 polymer ?
#
loop_
_entity_poly.entity_id
_entity_poly.type
_entity_poly.pdbx_seq_one_letter_code
_entity_poly.pdbx_strand_id
1 'polypeptide(L)'
;MTFVPRKTFPNYNIPLNNFKGHHQKALSKFGHLAPQLDLILEVRDSRAPISTTNVLFDKVLPSKKKLILYSKKDLSILKPRLLEKWHKSKNEQYMFVDCRSKRDGKKIITEIKKLYDSMETPPPLGLRTMIIGMPNVGKSSLVNTLRYVGLSEGESAISTKIRKVARTGGQPGVTRNTSEIIRLSRDPEIMVYDTPGVFLPTTKNAETMLSLALVGCINESFIDPVILADYLLYVLNLQDPTGKLYTDYIDHPTNNVYELLESINQKRNVLKIDKRFDECGLANHWISKWKQGKSSKYRGLFDVAAIQEINVKDFGDLANAERERIGLSNVQQRLQDRFGDDGTSTSKHRKRTAKDREFDMKNRLFKL
;
A
#
# COMPACT_ATOMS: atom_id res chain seq x y z
N MET A 1 39.76 -8.67 2.84
CA MET A 1 38.75 -9.50 2.16
C MET A 1 37.64 -8.59 1.66
N THR A 2 37.15 -8.78 0.44
CA THR A 2 36.02 -8.01 -0.09
C THR A 2 34.74 -8.45 0.61
N PHE A 3 33.94 -7.50 1.13
CA PHE A 3 32.67 -7.82 1.80
C PHE A 3 31.69 -8.49 0.83
N VAL A 4 30.98 -9.51 1.31
CA VAL A 4 29.96 -10.23 0.53
C VAL A 4 28.62 -10.15 1.27
N PRO A 5 27.61 -9.47 0.70
CA PRO A 5 26.25 -9.49 1.24
C PRO A 5 25.70 -10.91 1.35
N ARG A 6 24.87 -11.14 2.37
CA ARG A 6 24.04 -12.37 2.42
C ARG A 6 23.21 -12.46 1.14
N LYS A 7 23.07 -13.68 0.60
CA LYS A 7 22.20 -13.95 -0.56
C LYS A 7 20.76 -14.23 -0.15
N THR A 8 20.55 -14.82 1.02
CA THR A 8 19.26 -15.20 1.57
C THR A 8 19.12 -14.66 2.99
N PHE A 9 17.88 -14.36 3.39
CA PHE A 9 17.59 -14.02 4.77
C PHE A 9 17.31 -15.27 5.61
N PRO A 10 17.71 -15.35 6.90
CA PRO A 10 17.39 -16.48 7.76
C PRO A 10 15.87 -16.68 7.88
N ASN A 11 15.45 -17.94 7.92
CA ASN A 11 14.04 -18.28 8.03
C ASN A 11 13.57 -18.23 9.49
N TYR A 12 13.07 -17.06 9.91
CA TYR A 12 12.50 -16.86 11.24
C TYR A 12 11.03 -17.31 11.29
N ASN A 13 10.61 -17.87 12.43
CA ASN A 13 9.21 -18.22 12.67
C ASN A 13 8.38 -16.96 12.99
N ILE A 14 8.00 -16.22 11.96
CA ILE A 14 7.21 -14.99 12.06
C ILE A 14 5.72 -15.31 11.88
N PRO A 15 4.82 -14.85 12.76
CA PRO A 15 3.39 -15.09 12.61
C PRO A 15 2.84 -14.43 11.33
N LEU A 16 2.30 -15.24 10.41
CA LEU A 16 1.79 -14.78 9.11
C LEU A 16 0.27 -14.51 9.10
N ASN A 17 -0.44 -14.96 10.15
CA ASN A 17 -1.89 -14.88 10.25
C ASN A 17 -2.29 -13.67 11.11
N ASN A 18 -2.89 -12.64 10.52
CA ASN A 18 -3.40 -11.52 11.30
C ASN A 18 -4.68 -10.91 10.74
N PHE A 19 -5.65 -11.78 10.41
CA PHE A 19 -6.92 -11.29 9.92
C PHE A 19 -7.87 -10.88 11.04
N LYS A 20 -7.97 -9.57 11.28
CA LYS A 20 -9.04 -9.00 12.11
C LYS A 20 -10.35 -8.95 11.30
N GLY A 21 -11.48 -9.31 11.92
CA GLY A 21 -12.81 -9.36 11.27
C GLY A 21 -13.25 -8.06 10.58
N HIS A 22 -12.62 -6.93 10.87
CA HIS A 22 -12.87 -5.65 10.19
C HIS A 22 -12.45 -5.64 8.71
N HIS A 23 -11.44 -6.41 8.30
CA HIS A 23 -11.00 -6.48 6.91
C HIS A 23 -12.01 -7.22 6.01
N GLN A 24 -12.66 -8.27 6.52
CA GLN A 24 -13.77 -8.97 5.84
C GLN A 24 -14.95 -8.03 5.58
N LYS A 25 -15.27 -7.16 6.55
CA LYS A 25 -16.32 -6.14 6.40
C LYS A 25 -15.98 -5.14 5.29
N ALA A 26 -14.72 -4.72 5.19
CA ALA A 26 -14.27 -3.82 4.15
C ALA A 26 -14.36 -4.45 2.75
N LEU A 27 -13.87 -5.68 2.57
CA LEU A 27 -14.01 -6.41 1.29
C LEU A 27 -15.48 -6.60 0.90
N SER A 28 -16.34 -6.94 1.87
CA SER A 28 -17.78 -7.08 1.60
C SER A 28 -18.38 -5.75 1.13
N LYS A 29 -17.96 -4.63 1.74
CA LYS A 29 -18.40 -3.30 1.32
C LYS A 29 -17.92 -2.94 -0.09
N PHE A 30 -16.73 -3.39 -0.50
CA PHE A 30 -16.21 -3.15 -1.85
C PHE A 30 -17.08 -3.85 -2.90
N GLY A 31 -17.40 -5.13 -2.71
CA GLY A 31 -18.27 -5.86 -3.64
C GLY A 31 -19.66 -5.22 -3.78
N HIS A 32 -20.22 -4.68 -2.69
CA HIS A 32 -21.49 -3.98 -2.75
C HIS A 32 -21.42 -2.60 -3.44
N LEU A 33 -20.29 -1.90 -3.34
CA LEU A 33 -20.07 -0.62 -4.03
C LEU A 33 -19.65 -0.82 -5.49
N ALA A 34 -19.08 -1.97 -5.85
CA ALA A 34 -18.54 -2.27 -7.17
C ALA A 34 -19.46 -1.89 -8.35
N PRO A 35 -20.79 -2.17 -8.32
CA PRO A 35 -21.66 -1.80 -9.43
C PRO A 35 -21.80 -0.30 -9.67
N GLN A 36 -21.43 0.53 -8.69
CA GLN A 36 -21.50 1.99 -8.76
C GLN A 36 -20.15 2.64 -9.10
N LEU A 37 -19.07 1.85 -9.26
CA LEU A 37 -17.72 2.38 -9.47
C LEU A 37 -17.35 2.31 -10.95
N ASP A 38 -16.74 3.39 -11.43
CA ASP A 38 -16.23 3.51 -12.80
C ASP A 38 -14.71 3.31 -12.86
N LEU A 39 -13.98 3.75 -11.81
CA LEU A 39 -12.53 3.71 -11.75
C LEU A 39 -12.01 3.40 -10.34
N ILE A 40 -10.99 2.54 -10.27
CA ILE A 40 -10.28 2.21 -9.03
C ILE A 40 -8.91 2.87 -9.03
N LEU A 41 -8.56 3.52 -7.93
CA LEU A 41 -7.22 4.05 -7.66
C LEU A 41 -6.52 3.12 -6.66
N GLU A 42 -5.67 2.22 -7.15
CA GLU A 42 -4.96 1.24 -6.32
C GLU A 42 -3.62 1.81 -5.85
N VAL A 43 -3.49 2.10 -4.55
CA VAL A 43 -2.28 2.71 -3.99
C VAL A 43 -1.35 1.64 -3.42
N ARG A 44 -0.10 1.62 -3.90
CA ARG A 44 0.98 0.72 -3.46
C ARG A 44 2.14 1.54 -2.90
N ASP A 45 2.87 1.04 -1.89
CA ASP A 45 4.07 1.72 -1.39
C ASP A 45 5.25 1.36 -2.29
N SER A 46 5.87 2.36 -2.91
CA SER A 46 6.96 2.11 -3.87
C SER A 46 8.24 1.57 -3.26
N ARG A 47 8.38 1.56 -1.93
CA ARG A 47 9.51 0.90 -1.25
C ARG A 47 9.30 -0.61 -1.18
N ALA A 48 8.06 -1.08 -1.21
CA ALA A 48 7.71 -2.50 -1.24
C ALA A 48 6.58 -2.74 -2.28
N PRO A 49 6.87 -2.51 -3.58
CA PRO A 49 5.86 -2.50 -4.63
C PRO A 49 5.19 -3.86 -4.86
N ILE A 50 5.89 -4.96 -4.58
CA ILE A 50 5.39 -6.33 -4.72
C ILE A 50 4.60 -6.68 -3.47
N SER A 51 5.19 -6.53 -2.27
CA SER A 51 4.53 -6.92 -1.02
C SER A 51 3.26 -6.11 -0.72
N THR A 52 3.18 -4.86 -1.17
CA THR A 52 1.97 -4.03 -1.00
C THR A 52 0.88 -4.26 -2.04
N THR A 53 1.12 -5.12 -3.03
CA THR A 53 0.09 -5.55 -3.99
C THR A 53 -0.88 -6.50 -3.30
N ASN A 54 -2.19 -6.21 -3.38
CA ASN A 54 -3.22 -7.02 -2.76
C ASN A 54 -4.13 -7.64 -3.83
N VAL A 55 -3.86 -8.90 -4.17
CA VAL A 55 -4.59 -9.63 -5.22
C VAL A 55 -6.05 -9.92 -4.88
N LEU A 56 -6.51 -9.69 -3.64
CA LEU A 56 -7.94 -9.79 -3.33
C LEU A 56 -8.78 -8.71 -3.99
N PHE A 57 -8.18 -7.55 -4.29
CA PHE A 57 -8.90 -6.49 -4.98
C PHE A 57 -9.30 -6.90 -6.39
N ASP A 58 -8.43 -7.64 -7.09
CA ASP A 58 -8.75 -8.21 -8.41
C ASP A 58 -9.95 -9.16 -8.35
N LYS A 59 -10.14 -9.87 -7.22
CA LYS A 59 -11.25 -10.81 -7.03
C LYS A 59 -12.56 -10.12 -6.65
N VAL A 60 -12.51 -9.05 -5.85
CA VAL A 60 -13.71 -8.35 -5.36
C VAL A 60 -14.18 -7.24 -6.31
N LEU A 61 -13.28 -6.72 -7.13
CA LEU A 61 -13.55 -5.68 -8.12
C LEU A 61 -13.15 -6.18 -9.52
N PRO A 62 -13.66 -7.34 -9.97
CA PRO A 62 -13.30 -7.88 -11.27
C PRO A 62 -13.74 -6.93 -12.37
N SER A 63 -12.96 -6.89 -13.45
CA SER A 63 -13.26 -6.11 -14.67
C SER A 63 -13.37 -4.60 -14.50
N LYS A 64 -13.06 -4.04 -13.32
CA LYS A 64 -13.02 -2.58 -13.12
C LYS A 64 -11.73 -2.00 -13.67
N LYS A 65 -11.84 -0.84 -14.33
CA LYS A 65 -10.67 -0.07 -14.78
C LYS A 65 -9.88 0.36 -13.55
N LYS A 66 -8.55 0.19 -13.58
CA LYS A 66 -7.65 0.51 -12.47
C LYS A 66 -6.55 1.45 -12.93
N LEU A 67 -6.26 2.45 -12.09
CA LEU A 67 -5.05 3.26 -12.15
C LEU A 67 -4.20 2.95 -10.92
N ILE A 68 -3.02 2.37 -11.13
CA ILE A 68 -2.11 1.95 -10.06
C ILE A 68 -1.20 3.11 -9.67
N LEU A 69 -1.19 3.50 -8.40
CA LEU A 69 -0.43 4.61 -7.89
C LEU A 69 0.66 4.10 -6.95
N TYR A 70 1.91 4.10 -7.41
CA TYR A 70 3.08 3.83 -6.58
C TYR A 70 3.43 5.08 -5.78
N SER A 71 3.03 5.11 -4.51
CA SER A 71 3.18 6.22 -3.58
C SER A 71 4.57 6.28 -2.96
N LYS A 72 4.84 7.39 -2.24
CA LYS A 72 6.10 7.64 -1.51
C LYS A 72 7.33 7.56 -2.41
N LYS A 73 7.21 8.05 -3.66
CA LYS A 73 8.32 8.07 -4.61
C LYS A 73 9.56 8.79 -4.09
N ASP A 74 9.37 9.74 -3.18
CA ASP A 74 10.42 10.50 -2.52
C ASP A 74 11.24 9.66 -1.52
N LEU A 75 10.76 8.47 -1.15
CA LEU A 75 11.41 7.55 -0.20
C LEU A 75 11.90 6.25 -0.85
N SER A 76 11.68 6.06 -2.15
CA SER A 76 12.02 4.84 -2.87
C SER A 76 13.10 5.09 -3.91
N ILE A 77 13.90 4.05 -4.17
CA ILE A 77 14.87 4.01 -5.27
C ILE A 77 14.34 3.16 -6.46
N LEU A 78 13.05 2.83 -6.48
CA LEU A 78 12.41 2.05 -7.54
C LEU A 78 12.64 2.68 -8.91
N LYS A 79 13.21 1.90 -9.83
CA LYS A 79 13.51 2.36 -11.19
C LYS A 79 12.22 2.38 -12.03
N PRO A 80 11.87 3.51 -12.70
CA PRO A 80 10.67 3.59 -13.55
C PRO A 80 10.61 2.51 -14.64
N ARG A 81 11.77 2.11 -15.19
CA ARG A 81 11.88 1.03 -16.19
C ARG A 81 11.37 -0.32 -15.67
N LEU A 82 11.50 -0.58 -14.37
CA LEU A 82 11.02 -1.83 -13.77
C LEU A 82 9.48 -1.86 -13.72
N LEU A 83 8.86 -0.72 -13.40
CA LEU A 83 7.40 -0.58 -13.48
C LEU A 83 6.90 -0.75 -14.92
N GLU A 84 7.61 -0.20 -15.90
CA GLU A 84 7.26 -0.38 -17.31
C GLU A 84 7.28 -1.86 -17.70
N LYS A 85 8.35 -2.58 -17.31
CA LYS A 85 8.44 -4.04 -17.51
C LYS A 85 7.23 -4.75 -16.90
N TRP A 86 6.88 -4.47 -15.65
CA TRP A 86 5.81 -5.18 -14.94
C TRP A 86 4.40 -4.92 -15.46
N HIS A 87 4.13 -3.73 -16.00
CA HIS A 87 2.77 -3.31 -16.38
C HIS A 87 2.51 -3.34 -17.88
N LYS A 88 3.53 -3.21 -18.73
CA LYS A 88 3.37 -3.16 -20.20
C LYS A 88 2.69 -4.41 -20.77
N SER A 89 3.06 -5.60 -20.30
CA SER A 89 2.47 -6.86 -20.77
C SER A 89 1.00 -7.04 -20.36
N LYS A 90 0.59 -6.40 -19.27
CA LYS A 90 -0.78 -6.47 -18.74
C LYS A 90 -1.65 -5.30 -19.19
N ASN A 91 -1.10 -4.36 -19.97
CA ASN A 91 -1.74 -3.11 -20.35
C ASN A 91 -2.31 -2.35 -19.13
N GLU A 92 -1.61 -2.40 -18.00
CA GLU A 92 -2.03 -1.72 -16.76
C GLU A 92 -1.54 -0.27 -16.75
N GLN A 93 -2.42 0.66 -16.43
CA GLN A 93 -2.04 2.06 -16.23
C GLN A 93 -1.46 2.25 -14.83
N TYR A 94 -0.31 2.92 -14.75
CA TYR A 94 0.35 3.20 -13.47
C TYR A 94 0.99 4.59 -13.44
N MET A 95 1.16 5.13 -12.24
CA MET A 95 1.87 6.38 -11.99
C MET A 95 2.78 6.27 -10.76
N PHE A 96 3.94 6.92 -10.83
CA PHE A 96 4.87 7.04 -9.70
C PHE A 96 4.76 8.42 -9.05
N VAL A 97 4.26 8.47 -7.82
CA VAL A 97 3.72 9.70 -7.20
C VAL A 97 4.16 9.90 -5.74
N ASP A 98 4.24 11.15 -5.30
CA ASP A 98 4.15 11.49 -3.87
C ASP A 98 2.73 11.95 -3.58
N CYS A 99 2.00 11.19 -2.76
CA CYS A 99 0.60 11.49 -2.41
C CYS A 99 0.43 12.81 -1.64
N ARG A 100 1.51 13.45 -1.18
CA ARG A 100 1.50 14.79 -0.54
C ARG A 100 1.81 15.91 -1.54
N SER A 101 2.32 15.58 -2.71
CA SER A 101 2.72 16.55 -3.73
C SER A 101 1.50 17.06 -4.49
N LYS A 102 1.26 18.37 -4.43
CA LYS A 102 0.22 19.04 -5.24
C LYS A 102 0.46 18.87 -6.74
N ARG A 103 1.72 18.86 -7.18
CA ARG A 103 2.10 18.65 -8.59
C ARG A 103 1.70 17.27 -9.07
N ASP A 104 1.93 16.24 -8.26
CA ASP A 104 1.51 14.87 -8.63
C ASP A 104 -0.01 14.72 -8.50
N GLY A 105 -0.63 15.35 -7.50
CA GLY A 105 -2.09 15.42 -7.39
C GLY A 105 -2.76 16.00 -8.64
N LYS A 106 -2.21 17.08 -9.20
CA LYS A 106 -2.65 17.65 -10.49
C LYS A 106 -2.55 16.64 -11.62
N LYS A 107 -1.39 15.99 -11.77
CA LYS A 107 -1.20 14.95 -12.80
C LYS A 107 -2.21 13.82 -12.68
N ILE A 108 -2.51 13.36 -11.46
CA ILE A 108 -3.50 12.30 -11.22
C ILE A 108 -4.90 12.77 -11.63
N ILE A 109 -5.31 13.98 -11.23
CA ILE A 109 -6.61 14.53 -11.65
C ILE A 109 -6.67 14.65 -13.17
N THR A 110 -5.63 15.19 -13.82
CA THR A 110 -5.56 15.26 -15.29
C THR A 110 -5.70 13.89 -15.94
N GLU A 111 -5.04 12.86 -15.40
CA GLU A 111 -5.16 11.50 -15.91
C GLU A 111 -6.59 10.96 -15.74
N ILE A 112 -7.22 11.17 -14.58
CA ILE A 112 -8.62 10.77 -14.36
C ILE A 112 -9.56 11.48 -15.35
N LYS A 113 -9.35 12.78 -15.62
CA LYS A 113 -10.13 13.53 -16.62
C LYS A 113 -9.95 12.95 -18.02
N LYS A 114 -8.72 12.67 -18.44
CA LYS A 114 -8.47 11.98 -19.72
C LYS A 114 -9.18 10.63 -19.80
N LEU A 115 -9.20 9.87 -18.70
CA LEU A 115 -9.91 8.60 -18.66
C LEU A 115 -11.42 8.78 -18.80
N TYR A 116 -11.99 9.83 -18.21
CA TYR A 116 -13.40 10.22 -18.40
C TYR A 116 -13.68 10.58 -19.86
N ASP A 117 -12.88 11.47 -20.45
CA ASP A 117 -13.06 11.96 -21.82
C ASP A 117 -12.89 10.85 -22.87
N SER A 118 -12.10 9.82 -22.55
CA SER A 118 -11.91 8.64 -23.40
C SER A 118 -13.05 7.61 -23.34
N MET A 119 -14.05 7.78 -22.47
CA MET A 119 -15.17 6.85 -22.37
C MET A 119 -16.14 7.08 -23.52
N GLU A 120 -16.57 6.00 -24.20
CA GLU A 120 -17.59 6.09 -25.27
C GLU A 120 -18.91 6.67 -24.76
N THR A 121 -19.28 6.34 -23.53
CA THR A 121 -20.46 6.90 -22.85
C THR A 121 -20.07 7.31 -21.43
N PRO A 122 -19.62 8.56 -21.23
CA PRO A 122 -19.24 9.03 -19.91
C PRO A 122 -20.45 9.06 -18.97
N PRO A 123 -20.29 8.69 -17.68
CA PRO A 123 -21.39 8.75 -16.72
C PRO A 123 -21.93 10.18 -16.58
N PRO A 124 -23.24 10.43 -16.81
CA PRO A 124 -23.80 11.79 -16.83
C PRO A 124 -23.75 12.50 -15.47
N LEU A 125 -23.59 11.74 -14.39
CA LEU A 125 -23.47 12.26 -13.01
C LEU A 125 -22.01 12.32 -12.52
N GLY A 126 -21.04 12.16 -13.43
CA GLY A 126 -19.62 12.15 -13.11
C GLY A 126 -19.06 10.79 -12.72
N LEU A 127 -17.73 10.73 -12.63
CA LEU A 127 -17.00 9.52 -12.26
C LEU A 127 -17.12 9.21 -10.77
N ARG A 128 -17.52 7.98 -10.47
CA ARG A 128 -17.43 7.40 -9.14
C ARG A 128 -16.18 6.55 -9.02
N THR A 129 -15.25 7.04 -8.21
CA THR A 129 -13.95 6.41 -7.98
C THR A 129 -13.84 5.78 -6.60
N MET A 130 -12.94 4.82 -6.43
CA MET A 130 -12.61 4.26 -5.11
C MET A 130 -11.10 4.17 -4.94
N ILE A 131 -10.59 4.66 -3.81
CA ILE A 131 -9.17 4.50 -3.45
C ILE A 131 -9.03 3.28 -2.56
N ILE A 132 -8.20 2.32 -3.00
CA ILE A 132 -7.90 1.07 -2.28
C ILE A 132 -6.39 0.89 -2.09
N GLY A 133 -6.01 -0.06 -1.24
CA GLY A 133 -4.60 -0.32 -0.92
C GLY A 133 -4.38 -0.74 0.52
N MET A 134 -3.20 -1.30 0.80
CA MET A 134 -2.78 -1.73 2.15
C MET A 134 -2.82 -0.56 3.15
N PRO A 135 -2.91 -0.80 4.47
CA PRO A 135 -2.80 0.26 5.47
C PRO A 135 -1.53 1.12 5.28
N ASN A 136 -1.58 2.40 5.59
CA ASN A 136 -0.41 3.31 5.60
C ASN A 136 0.37 3.51 4.27
N VAL A 137 -0.13 3.01 3.14
CA VAL A 137 0.42 3.30 1.80
C VAL A 137 0.19 4.74 1.32
N GLY A 138 -0.53 5.58 2.07
CA GLY A 138 -0.72 7.01 1.73
C GLY A 138 -2.09 7.38 1.15
N LYS A 139 -3.09 6.48 1.20
CA LYS A 139 -4.47 6.73 0.72
C LYS A 139 -5.10 8.03 1.26
N SER A 140 -5.07 8.25 2.57
CA SER A 140 -5.67 9.45 3.17
C SER A 140 -4.92 10.74 2.81
N SER A 141 -3.60 10.67 2.62
CA SER A 141 -2.83 11.79 2.08
C SER A 141 -3.23 12.09 0.64
N LEU A 142 -3.39 11.04 -0.17
CA LEU A 142 -3.84 11.16 -1.56
C LEU A 142 -5.23 11.82 -1.64
N VAL A 143 -6.22 11.33 -0.88
CA VAL A 143 -7.57 11.92 -0.84
C VAL A 143 -7.52 13.41 -0.54
N ASN A 144 -6.78 13.81 0.50
CA ASN A 144 -6.67 15.21 0.90
C ASN A 144 -5.99 16.06 -0.19
N THR A 145 -4.94 15.54 -0.83
CA THR A 145 -4.23 16.25 -1.91
C THR A 145 -5.08 16.37 -3.16
N LEU A 146 -5.75 15.29 -3.60
CA LEU A 146 -6.63 15.31 -4.77
C LEU A 146 -7.80 16.27 -4.56
N ARG A 147 -8.44 16.23 -3.39
CA ARG A 147 -9.54 17.14 -3.06
C ARG A 147 -9.10 18.60 -3.06
N TYR A 148 -7.93 18.89 -2.48
CA TYR A 148 -7.41 20.25 -2.47
C TYR A 148 -7.18 20.74 -3.90
N VAL A 149 -6.49 19.96 -4.73
CA VAL A 149 -6.12 20.33 -6.09
C VAL A 149 -7.36 20.46 -6.99
N GLY A 150 -8.20 19.43 -7.05
CA GLY A 150 -9.31 19.37 -8.00
C GLY A 150 -10.49 20.29 -7.67
N LEU A 151 -10.58 20.80 -6.43
CA LEU A 151 -11.55 21.84 -6.05
C LEU A 151 -10.97 23.26 -6.08
N SER A 152 -9.65 23.41 -6.22
CA SER A 152 -9.00 24.72 -6.36
C SER A 152 -8.91 25.18 -7.82
N GLU A 153 -9.20 24.31 -8.78
CA GLU A 153 -9.34 24.65 -10.20
C GLU A 153 -10.79 25.12 -10.45
N GLY A 154 -11.05 26.42 -10.24
CA GLY A 154 -12.33 27.09 -10.48
C GLY A 154 -12.50 28.34 -9.59
N GLU A 155 -12.83 29.49 -10.19
CA GLU A 155 -12.85 30.87 -9.65
C GLU A 155 -13.83 31.17 -8.49
N SER A 156 -14.16 30.21 -7.62
CA SER A 156 -15.03 30.48 -6.46
C SER A 156 -14.65 29.66 -5.23
N ALA A 157 -13.36 29.63 -4.90
CA ALA A 157 -12.94 29.31 -3.54
C ALA A 157 -13.20 30.52 -2.63
N ILE A 158 -14.49 30.79 -2.32
CA ILE A 158 -14.95 31.79 -1.33
C ILE A 158 -14.36 31.51 0.07
N SER A 159 -13.73 30.35 0.27
CA SER A 159 -12.92 30.03 1.45
C SER A 159 -11.57 29.46 1.05
N THR A 160 -10.50 30.15 1.46
CA THR A 160 -9.08 29.76 1.31
C THR A 160 -8.69 28.51 2.12
N LYS A 161 -9.64 27.89 2.85
CA LYS A 161 -9.37 26.80 3.79
C LYS A 161 -10.22 25.56 3.48
N ILE A 162 -9.80 24.79 2.47
CA ILE A 162 -10.34 23.45 2.20
C ILE A 162 -9.97 22.54 3.40
N ARG A 163 -10.95 22.22 4.25
CA ARG A 163 -10.75 21.35 5.42
C ARG A 163 -10.25 19.96 4.99
N LYS A 164 -9.31 19.38 5.76
CA LYS A 164 -8.91 17.98 5.60
C LYS A 164 -10.09 17.07 5.92
N VAL A 165 -10.37 16.11 5.05
CA VAL A 165 -11.52 15.19 5.20
C VAL A 165 -11.07 13.85 5.78
N ALA A 166 -9.86 13.39 5.42
CA ALA A 166 -9.31 12.15 5.94
C ALA A 166 -8.25 12.40 7.04
N ARG A 167 -8.36 11.69 8.18
CA ARG A 167 -7.34 11.70 9.24
C ARG A 167 -6.08 10.97 8.75
N THR A 168 -4.91 11.57 8.94
CA THR A 168 -3.61 11.00 8.57
C THR A 168 -2.81 10.64 9.83
N GLY A 169 -2.28 9.41 9.92
CA GLY A 169 -1.44 8.95 11.02
C GLY A 169 -0.62 7.71 10.62
N GLY A 170 0.47 7.44 11.34
CA GLY A 170 1.41 6.35 11.03
C GLY A 170 1.01 4.96 11.53
N GLN A 171 0.00 4.86 12.41
CA GLN A 171 -0.48 3.58 12.93
C GLN A 171 -1.53 2.96 12.00
N PRO A 172 -1.47 1.65 11.69
CA PRO A 172 -2.51 0.97 10.92
C PRO A 172 -3.89 1.09 11.59
N GLY A 173 -4.95 1.31 10.81
CA GLY A 173 -6.34 1.34 11.32
C GLY A 173 -6.87 2.70 11.79
N VAL A 174 -6.21 3.81 11.41
CA VAL A 174 -6.67 5.19 11.70
C VAL A 174 -7.98 5.52 10.99
N THR A 175 -8.17 5.07 9.75
CA THR A 175 -9.46 5.20 9.03
C THR A 175 -10.40 4.08 9.48
N ARG A 176 -11.45 4.42 10.25
CA ARG A 176 -12.38 3.44 10.84
C ARG A 176 -13.78 3.42 10.21
N ASN A 177 -14.23 4.53 9.61
CA ASN A 177 -15.55 4.66 8.98
C ASN A 177 -15.41 4.94 7.48
N THR A 178 -16.19 4.22 6.66
CA THR A 178 -16.10 4.19 5.19
C THR A 178 -17.23 4.98 4.52
N SER A 179 -17.78 6.00 5.16
CA SER A 179 -19.17 6.42 4.92
C SER A 179 -19.39 7.74 4.21
N GLU A 180 -18.36 8.46 3.78
CA GLU A 180 -18.56 9.73 3.07
C GLU A 180 -17.97 9.66 1.65
N ILE A 181 -18.82 9.91 0.66
CA ILE A 181 -18.41 10.14 -0.71
C ILE A 181 -17.84 11.56 -0.79
N ILE A 182 -16.63 11.71 -1.30
CA ILE A 182 -15.88 12.97 -1.30
C ILE A 182 -15.78 13.47 -2.73
N ARG A 183 -16.21 14.70 -2.99
CA ARG A 183 -16.02 15.36 -4.28
C ARG A 183 -14.56 15.79 -4.44
N LEU A 184 -13.93 15.34 -5.52
CA LEU A 184 -12.55 15.65 -5.89
C LEU A 184 -12.47 16.75 -6.94
N SER A 185 -13.38 16.77 -7.93
CA SER A 185 -13.45 17.80 -8.96
C SER A 185 -14.91 18.09 -9.34
N ARG A 186 -15.16 19.30 -9.86
CA ARG A 186 -16.49 19.75 -10.32
C ARG A 186 -16.68 19.62 -11.82
N ASP A 187 -15.60 19.63 -12.59
CA ASP A 187 -15.63 19.59 -14.05
C ASP A 187 -14.45 18.79 -14.63
N PRO A 188 -14.68 17.56 -15.13
CA PRO A 188 -15.90 16.78 -14.93
C PRO A 188 -16.13 16.47 -13.44
N GLU A 189 -17.36 16.11 -13.09
CA GLU A 189 -17.70 15.69 -11.73
C GLU A 189 -16.93 14.42 -11.38
N ILE A 190 -16.10 14.47 -10.32
CA ILE A 190 -15.33 13.32 -9.84
C ILE A 190 -15.59 13.14 -8.35
N MET A 191 -16.12 11.98 -7.98
CA MET A 191 -16.43 11.58 -6.61
C MET A 191 -15.55 10.40 -6.20
N VAL A 192 -15.16 10.33 -4.93
CA VAL A 192 -14.36 9.23 -4.39
C VAL A 192 -14.97 8.64 -3.12
N TYR A 193 -15.06 7.32 -3.07
CA TYR A 193 -15.28 6.61 -1.82
C TYR A 193 -13.94 6.45 -1.10
N ASP A 194 -13.76 7.14 0.04
CA ASP A 194 -12.61 6.91 0.91
C ASP A 194 -12.82 5.60 1.68
N THR A 195 -11.87 4.67 1.54
CA THR A 195 -11.95 3.35 2.15
C THR A 195 -10.84 3.09 3.16
N PRO A 196 -11.15 2.40 4.28
CA PRO A 196 -10.12 1.98 5.19
C PRO A 196 -9.15 1.04 4.46
N GLY A 197 -7.86 1.09 4.82
CA GLY A 197 -6.88 0.18 4.25
C GLY A 197 -7.24 -1.28 4.53
N VAL A 198 -7.27 -2.09 3.49
CA VAL A 198 -7.56 -3.52 3.61
C VAL A 198 -6.26 -4.30 3.51
N PHE A 199 -5.99 -5.08 4.55
CA PHE A 199 -4.83 -5.96 4.64
C PHE A 199 -5.15 -7.34 4.04
N LEU A 200 -4.12 -8.02 3.52
CA LEU A 200 -4.23 -9.41 3.04
C LEU A 200 -4.49 -10.38 4.22
N PRO A 201 -5.39 -11.37 4.10
CA PRO A 201 -5.71 -12.34 5.15
C PRO A 201 -4.55 -13.12 5.70
N THR A 202 -3.62 -13.49 4.82
CA THR A 202 -2.43 -14.24 5.14
C THR A 202 -1.32 -13.71 4.26
N THR A 203 -0.19 -13.35 4.86
CA THR A 203 1.01 -12.99 4.11
C THR A 203 1.63 -14.25 3.52
N LYS A 204 2.32 -14.11 2.37
CA LYS A 204 2.90 -15.23 1.63
C LYS A 204 3.99 -15.95 2.43
N ASN A 205 4.90 -15.17 2.99
CA ASN A 205 6.11 -15.63 3.65
C ASN A 205 6.63 -14.57 4.62
N ALA A 206 7.69 -14.94 5.36
CA ALA A 206 8.36 -14.08 6.33
C ALA A 206 8.91 -12.78 5.70
N GLU A 207 9.52 -12.85 4.52
CA GLU A 207 10.08 -11.68 3.83
C GLU A 207 9.02 -10.64 3.44
N THR A 208 7.86 -11.09 2.95
CA THR A 208 6.70 -10.21 2.69
C THR A 208 6.23 -9.55 3.99
N MET A 209 6.18 -10.31 5.10
CA MET A 209 5.78 -9.77 6.40
C MET A 209 6.77 -8.71 6.89
N LEU A 210 8.08 -8.97 6.80
CA LEU A 210 9.14 -8.02 7.17
C LEU A 210 9.11 -6.76 6.29
N SER A 211 8.95 -6.91 4.98
CA SER A 211 8.81 -5.80 4.02
C SER A 211 7.60 -4.92 4.36
N LEU A 212 6.45 -5.55 4.67
CA LEU A 212 5.24 -4.85 5.11
C LEU A 212 5.43 -4.11 6.44
N ALA A 213 6.22 -4.64 7.37
CA ALA A 213 6.55 -3.95 8.63
C ALA A 213 7.44 -2.74 8.40
N LEU A 214 8.47 -2.87 7.56
CA LEU A 214 9.34 -1.75 7.19
C LEU A 214 8.55 -0.63 6.52
N VAL A 215 7.60 -0.91 5.64
CA VAL A 215 6.75 0.16 5.08
C VAL A 215 5.65 0.65 6.03
N GLY A 216 5.43 -0.04 7.15
CA GLY A 216 4.45 0.29 8.17
C GLY A 216 3.02 -0.14 7.85
N CYS A 217 2.82 -1.09 6.95
CA CYS A 217 1.50 -1.64 6.64
C CYS A 217 0.95 -2.55 7.76
N ILE A 218 1.84 -3.13 8.57
CA ILE A 218 1.51 -3.94 9.75
C ILE A 218 1.99 -3.29 11.03
N ASN A 219 1.42 -3.71 12.16
CA ASN A 219 1.91 -3.31 13.47
C ASN A 219 3.24 -4.03 13.75
N GLU A 220 4.21 -3.28 14.28
CA GLU A 220 5.55 -3.78 14.61
C GLU A 220 5.52 -4.75 15.79
N SER A 221 4.50 -4.69 16.66
CA SER A 221 4.37 -5.58 17.82
C SER A 221 4.31 -7.08 17.49
N PHE A 222 4.17 -7.45 16.21
CA PHE A 222 4.12 -8.84 15.74
C PHE A 222 5.50 -9.40 15.36
N ILE A 223 6.53 -8.55 15.28
CA ILE A 223 7.86 -8.92 14.81
C ILE A 223 8.88 -8.40 15.81
N ASP A 224 9.87 -9.25 16.12
CA ASP A 224 11.00 -8.83 16.92
C ASP A 224 11.74 -7.65 16.23
N PRO A 225 11.93 -6.51 16.93
CA PRO A 225 12.61 -5.36 16.34
C PRO A 225 14.01 -5.66 15.81
N VAL A 226 14.77 -6.55 16.47
CA VAL A 226 16.13 -6.93 16.07
C VAL A 226 16.10 -7.71 14.75
N ILE A 227 15.14 -8.63 14.59
CA ILE A 227 14.92 -9.35 13.31
C ILE A 227 14.58 -8.36 12.19
N LEU A 228 13.70 -7.39 12.47
CA LEU A 228 13.31 -6.39 11.49
C LEU A 228 14.47 -5.44 11.12
N ALA A 229 15.32 -5.10 12.09
CA ALA A 229 16.55 -4.33 11.87
C ALA A 229 17.58 -5.11 11.05
N ASP A 230 17.70 -6.42 11.29
CA ASP A 230 18.57 -7.31 10.53
C ASP A 230 18.09 -7.47 9.09
N TYR A 231 16.77 -7.62 8.88
CA TYR A 231 16.20 -7.64 7.53
C TYR A 231 16.44 -6.33 6.79
N LEU A 232 16.34 -5.19 7.47
CA LEU A 232 16.69 -3.89 6.91
C LEU A 232 18.17 -3.84 6.51
N LEU A 233 19.10 -4.26 7.37
CA LEU A 233 20.52 -4.34 7.03
C LEU A 233 20.76 -5.25 5.82
N TYR A 234 20.13 -6.42 5.78
CA TYR A 234 20.18 -7.37 4.68
C TYR A 234 19.79 -6.73 3.34
N VAL A 235 18.59 -6.13 3.25
CA VAL A 235 18.12 -5.54 1.99
C VAL A 235 18.95 -4.33 1.57
N LEU A 236 19.51 -3.57 2.52
CA LEU A 236 20.41 -2.46 2.21
C LEU A 236 21.74 -2.95 1.63
N ASN A 237 22.32 -4.03 2.17
CA ASN A 237 23.53 -4.63 1.62
C ASN A 237 23.32 -5.22 0.21
N LEU A 238 22.12 -5.71 -0.10
CA LEU A 238 21.77 -6.15 -1.45
C LEU A 238 21.69 -4.97 -2.45
N GLN A 239 21.29 -3.79 -1.98
CA GLN A 239 21.20 -2.58 -2.81
C GLN A 239 22.56 -1.89 -2.98
N ASP A 240 23.36 -1.88 -1.92
CA ASP A 240 24.69 -1.29 -1.89
C ASP A 240 25.63 -2.10 -0.96
N PRO A 241 26.44 -3.00 -1.53
CA PRO A 241 27.40 -3.81 -0.77
C PRO A 241 28.52 -3.00 -0.08
N THR A 242 28.68 -1.71 -0.40
CA THR A 242 29.78 -0.90 0.16
C THR A 242 29.50 -0.43 1.59
N GLY A 243 28.27 -0.58 2.08
CA GLY A 243 27.86 -0.14 3.42
C GLY A 243 27.61 1.36 3.56
N LYS A 244 27.73 2.16 2.49
CA LYS A 244 27.53 3.63 2.49
C LYS A 244 26.18 4.08 3.07
N LEU A 245 25.17 3.22 3.04
CA LEU A 245 23.83 3.49 3.55
C LEU A 245 23.76 3.59 5.08
N TYR A 246 24.76 3.06 5.80
CA TYR A 246 24.82 3.08 7.27
C TYR A 246 26.15 3.60 7.84
N THR A 247 26.96 4.30 7.01
CA THR A 247 28.24 4.90 7.42
C THR A 247 28.18 5.97 8.51
N ASP A 248 26.98 6.47 8.84
CA ASP A 248 26.83 7.36 9.99
C ASP A 248 27.16 6.65 11.31
N TYR A 249 27.10 5.31 11.29
CA TYR A 249 27.23 4.45 12.45
C TYR A 249 28.49 3.60 12.43
N ILE A 250 28.74 2.89 11.32
CA ILE A 250 29.86 1.97 11.16
C ILE A 250 30.59 2.27 9.85
N ASP A 251 31.92 2.34 9.87
CA ASP A 251 32.76 2.80 8.76
C ASP A 251 33.08 1.71 7.72
N HIS A 252 32.61 0.48 7.95
CA HIS A 252 32.79 -0.67 7.07
C HIS A 252 31.47 -1.45 6.92
N PRO A 253 31.29 -2.20 5.81
CA PRO A 253 30.10 -3.00 5.62
C PRO A 253 30.07 -4.23 6.54
N THR A 254 28.87 -4.57 7.04
CA THR A 254 28.66 -5.73 7.92
C THR A 254 27.36 -6.47 7.59
N ASN A 255 27.35 -7.79 7.83
CA ASN A 255 26.14 -8.62 7.85
C ASN A 255 25.63 -8.88 9.28
N ASN A 256 26.35 -8.43 10.30
CA ASN A 256 26.02 -8.65 11.70
C ASN A 256 25.18 -7.48 12.23
N VAL A 257 23.91 -7.72 12.49
CA VAL A 257 23.02 -6.70 13.05
C VAL A 257 23.49 -6.22 14.43
N TYR A 258 24.05 -7.08 15.26
CA TYR A 258 24.48 -6.72 16.61
C TYR A 258 25.66 -5.73 16.57
N GLU A 259 26.60 -5.93 15.66
CA GLU A 259 27.71 -5.00 15.42
C GLU A 259 27.20 -3.61 14.98
N LEU A 260 26.19 -3.58 14.09
CA LEU A 260 25.55 -2.33 13.70
C LEU A 260 24.84 -1.66 14.88
N LEU A 261 24.10 -2.42 15.70
CA LEU A 261 23.39 -1.89 16.86
C LEU A 261 24.35 -1.34 17.93
N GLU A 262 25.47 -2.03 18.17
CA GLU A 262 26.54 -1.54 19.06
C GLU A 262 27.14 -0.23 18.54
N SER A 263 27.41 -0.14 17.24
CA SER A 263 27.92 1.08 16.60
C SER A 263 26.91 2.24 16.70
N ILE A 264 25.62 1.96 16.55
CA ILE A 264 24.54 2.94 16.77
C ILE A 264 24.53 3.41 18.23
N ASN A 265 24.71 2.49 19.18
CA ASN A 265 24.75 2.81 20.60
C ASN A 265 25.89 3.76 20.94
N GLN A 266 27.10 3.45 20.47
CA GLN A 266 28.31 4.28 20.67
C GLN A 266 28.11 5.69 20.12
N LYS A 267 27.58 5.82 18.89
CA LYS A 267 27.33 7.13 18.28
C LYS A 267 26.24 7.95 18.99
N ARG A 268 25.30 7.30 19.66
CA ARG A 268 24.19 7.97 20.35
C ARG A 268 24.48 8.26 21.83
N ASN A 269 25.57 7.75 22.40
CA ASN A 269 25.90 7.86 23.83
C ASN A 269 24.76 7.38 24.75
N VAL A 270 23.96 6.39 24.34
CA VAL A 270 22.87 5.85 25.17
C VAL A 270 23.45 4.79 26.11
N LEU A 271 24.17 5.20 27.15
CA LEU A 271 24.58 4.28 28.21
C LEU A 271 23.40 4.08 29.16
N LYS A 272 22.90 2.84 29.27
CA LYS A 272 22.05 2.43 30.41
C LYS A 272 22.94 2.20 31.63
N ILE A 273 22.34 2.41 32.80
CA ILE A 273 22.96 2.43 34.14
C ILE A 273 23.67 1.10 34.50
N ASP A 274 23.42 -0.01 33.78
CA ASP A 274 23.93 -1.35 34.12
C ASP A 274 24.75 -2.07 33.03
N LYS A 275 25.39 -1.35 32.08
CA LYS A 275 26.19 -1.92 30.96
C LYS A 275 25.44 -2.85 29.98
N ARG A 276 24.14 -3.09 30.14
CA ARG A 276 23.28 -3.77 29.14
C ARG A 276 22.67 -2.73 28.19
N PHE A 277 22.97 -2.80 26.89
CA PHE A 277 22.41 -1.88 25.90
C PHE A 277 21.03 -2.35 25.40
N ASP A 278 20.16 -1.40 25.05
CA ASP A 278 18.78 -1.66 24.65
C ASP A 278 18.69 -2.03 23.17
N GLU A 279 18.91 -3.31 22.85
CA GLU A 279 18.87 -3.82 21.47
C GLU A 279 17.56 -3.47 20.76
N CYS A 280 16.42 -3.70 21.41
CA CYS A 280 15.10 -3.39 20.87
C CYS A 280 14.92 -1.88 20.62
N GLY A 281 15.34 -1.04 21.56
CA GLY A 281 15.28 0.42 21.42
C GLY A 281 16.16 0.94 20.27
N LEU A 282 17.38 0.41 20.13
CA LEU A 282 18.31 0.75 19.05
C LEU A 282 17.81 0.26 17.69
N ALA A 283 17.30 -0.96 17.64
CA ALA A 283 16.68 -1.52 16.44
C ALA A 283 15.49 -0.67 15.99
N ASN A 284 14.59 -0.31 16.90
CA ASN A 284 13.46 0.58 16.60
C ASN A 284 13.93 1.97 16.11
N HIS A 285 14.98 2.53 16.72
CA HIS A 285 15.57 3.78 16.25
C HIS A 285 16.11 3.65 14.82
N TRP A 286 16.85 2.58 14.53
CA TRP A 286 17.38 2.28 13.21
C TRP A 286 16.26 2.16 12.16
N ILE A 287 15.27 1.32 12.43
CA ILE A 287 14.11 1.11 11.57
C ILE A 287 13.39 2.45 11.33
N SER A 288 13.13 3.21 12.38
CA SER A 288 12.39 4.48 12.33
C SER A 288 13.04 5.52 11.39
N LYS A 289 14.37 5.57 11.30
CA LYS A 289 15.08 6.43 10.34
C LYS A 289 14.65 6.15 8.89
N TRP A 290 14.60 4.87 8.51
CA TRP A 290 14.22 4.42 7.16
C TRP A 290 12.72 4.53 6.91
N LYS A 291 11.90 4.34 7.95
CA LYS A 291 10.45 4.50 7.84
C LYS A 291 10.04 5.94 7.57
N GLN A 292 10.63 6.88 8.33
CA GLN A 292 10.32 8.30 8.24
C GLN A 292 10.95 8.97 7.03
N GLY A 293 12.15 8.53 6.61
CA GLY A 293 12.78 9.03 5.39
C GLY A 293 13.07 10.53 5.43
N LYS A 294 13.40 11.09 6.62
CA LYS A 294 13.59 12.54 6.84
C LYS A 294 14.76 13.15 6.03
N SER A 295 15.66 12.32 5.51
CA SER A 295 16.78 12.72 4.66
C SER A 295 16.73 11.91 3.36
N SER A 296 17.19 12.51 2.26
CA SER A 296 17.36 11.83 0.97
C SER A 296 18.27 10.60 1.03
N LYS A 297 19.10 10.48 2.07
CA LYS A 297 19.91 9.29 2.36
C LYS A 297 19.07 8.05 2.66
N TYR A 298 17.91 8.22 3.33
CA TYR A 298 17.08 7.11 3.80
C TYR A 298 16.00 6.76 2.78
N ARG A 299 16.46 6.41 1.57
CA ARG A 299 15.63 5.92 0.45
C ARG A 299 16.01 4.49 0.13
N GLY A 300 15.04 3.62 -0.05
CA GLY A 300 15.35 2.21 -0.32
C GLY A 300 14.17 1.41 -0.86
N LEU A 301 14.51 0.20 -1.31
CA LEU A 301 13.58 -0.88 -1.61
C LEU A 301 13.68 -1.94 -0.50
N PHE A 302 12.55 -2.58 -0.19
CA PHE A 302 12.47 -3.57 0.89
C PHE A 302 11.99 -4.94 0.39
N ASP A 303 11.50 -5.02 -0.85
CA ASP A 303 11.22 -6.29 -1.52
C ASP A 303 12.49 -6.83 -2.18
N VAL A 304 12.95 -8.02 -1.77
CA VAL A 304 14.11 -8.71 -2.37
C VAL A 304 13.94 -8.86 -3.88
N ALA A 305 12.76 -9.29 -4.33
CA ALA A 305 12.46 -9.45 -5.76
C ALA A 305 12.52 -8.13 -6.54
N ALA A 306 12.13 -7.00 -5.94
CA ALA A 306 12.26 -5.69 -6.59
C ALA A 306 13.73 -5.25 -6.66
N ILE A 307 14.52 -5.54 -5.63
CA ILE A 307 15.97 -5.25 -5.57
C ILE A 307 16.72 -6.05 -6.64
N GLN A 308 16.35 -7.32 -6.82
CA GLN A 308 16.94 -8.22 -7.83
C GLN A 308 16.42 -7.97 -9.25
N GLU A 309 15.55 -6.97 -9.46
CA GLU A 309 14.98 -6.61 -10.76
C GLU A 309 14.37 -7.80 -11.52
N ILE A 310 13.55 -8.62 -10.83
CA ILE A 310 12.89 -9.78 -11.44
C ILE A 310 12.15 -9.43 -12.73
N ASN A 311 12.11 -10.37 -13.66
CA ASN A 311 11.56 -10.14 -14.99
C ASN A 311 10.01 -10.13 -14.98
N VAL A 312 9.41 -9.87 -16.15
CA VAL A 312 7.94 -9.79 -16.31
C VAL A 312 7.25 -11.12 -16.02
N LYS A 313 7.84 -12.23 -16.49
CA LYS A 313 7.34 -13.58 -16.27
C LYS A 313 7.34 -13.90 -14.79
N ASP A 314 8.46 -13.67 -14.10
CA ASP A 314 8.60 -13.90 -12.67
C ASP A 314 7.59 -13.05 -11.86
N PHE A 315 7.36 -11.79 -12.25
CA PHE A 315 6.38 -10.93 -11.61
C PHE A 315 4.93 -11.42 -11.84
N GLY A 316 4.63 -11.90 -13.05
CA GLY A 316 3.38 -12.56 -13.39
C GLY A 316 3.16 -13.84 -12.57
N ASP A 317 4.18 -14.68 -12.49
CA ASP A 317 4.18 -15.96 -11.76
C ASP A 317 4.00 -15.73 -10.26
N LEU A 318 4.66 -14.72 -9.68
CA LEU A 318 4.45 -14.33 -8.28
C LEU A 318 3.00 -13.91 -8.01
N ALA A 319 2.41 -13.11 -8.91
CA ALA A 319 1.03 -12.68 -8.77
C ALA A 319 0.04 -13.84 -8.94
N ASN A 320 0.30 -14.76 -9.87
CA ASN A 320 -0.52 -15.93 -10.11
C ASN A 320 -0.44 -16.93 -8.95
N ALA A 321 0.76 -17.23 -8.44
CA ALA A 321 0.94 -18.05 -7.26
C ALA A 321 0.22 -17.47 -6.03
N GLU A 322 0.23 -16.15 -5.86
CA GLU A 322 -0.56 -15.50 -4.81
C GLU A 322 -2.07 -15.63 -5.02
N ARG A 323 -2.54 -15.52 -6.27
CA ARG A 323 -3.97 -15.72 -6.59
C ARG A 323 -4.43 -17.14 -6.29
N GLU A 324 -3.62 -18.14 -6.62
CA GLU A 324 -3.86 -19.56 -6.32
C GLU A 324 -3.85 -19.84 -4.82
N ARG A 325 -2.84 -19.33 -4.11
CA ARG A 325 -2.74 -19.47 -2.64
C ARG A 325 -3.96 -18.89 -1.93
N ILE A 326 -4.42 -17.71 -2.36
CA ILE A 326 -5.65 -17.11 -1.84
C ILE A 326 -6.89 -17.86 -2.34
N GLY A 327 -6.82 -18.43 -3.55
CA GLY A 327 -7.71 -19.44 -4.14
C GLY A 327 -8.20 -20.45 -3.12
N LEU A 328 -7.20 -21.06 -2.46
CA LEU A 328 -7.35 -22.14 -1.51
C LEU A 328 -7.78 -21.67 -0.10
N SER A 329 -7.91 -20.36 0.13
CA SER A 329 -8.26 -19.83 1.45
C SER A 329 -9.78 -19.76 1.66
N ASN A 330 -10.24 -20.05 2.88
CA ASN A 330 -11.66 -19.94 3.28
C ASN A 330 -12.27 -18.54 3.08
N VAL A 331 -11.44 -17.51 2.87
CA VAL A 331 -11.89 -16.15 2.55
C VAL A 331 -12.53 -16.09 1.16
N GLN A 332 -12.02 -16.87 0.21
CA GLN A 332 -12.55 -16.92 -1.14
C GLN A 332 -13.93 -17.55 -1.18
N GLN A 333 -14.10 -18.75 -0.60
CA GLN A 333 -15.39 -19.44 -0.60
C GLN A 333 -16.47 -18.57 0.04
N ARG A 334 -16.15 -17.88 1.14
CA ARG A 334 -17.06 -16.91 1.78
C ARG A 334 -17.37 -15.68 0.94
N LEU A 335 -16.46 -15.22 0.08
CA LEU A 335 -16.72 -14.08 -0.82
C LEU A 335 -17.54 -14.53 -2.03
N GLN A 336 -17.22 -15.68 -2.64
CA GLN A 336 -18.00 -16.28 -3.73
C GLN A 336 -19.41 -16.64 -3.29
N ASP A 337 -19.60 -17.30 -2.15
CA ASP A 337 -20.94 -17.58 -1.60
C ASP A 337 -21.78 -16.30 -1.44
N ARG A 338 -21.09 -15.19 -1.14
CA ARG A 338 -21.70 -13.92 -0.77
C ARG A 338 -21.81 -12.92 -1.91
N PHE A 339 -21.10 -13.05 -3.02
CA PHE A 339 -21.18 -12.13 -4.17
C PHE A 339 -21.28 -12.86 -5.52
N GLY A 340 -21.32 -14.19 -5.55
CA GLY A 340 -21.24 -14.97 -6.79
C GLY A 340 -19.85 -14.91 -7.43
N ASP A 341 -19.68 -15.64 -8.54
CA ASP A 341 -18.40 -15.72 -9.25
C ASP A 341 -18.01 -14.43 -9.98
N ASP A 342 -18.98 -13.56 -10.26
CA ASP A 342 -18.76 -12.25 -10.87
C ASP A 342 -18.34 -11.17 -9.86
N GLY A 343 -18.28 -11.48 -8.56
CA GLY A 343 -17.87 -10.57 -7.50
C GLY A 343 -18.83 -9.41 -7.24
N THR A 344 -20.02 -9.40 -7.85
CA THR A 344 -20.98 -8.30 -7.77
C THR A 344 -22.23 -8.67 -6.95
N SER A 345 -22.87 -7.69 -6.32
CA SER A 345 -24.16 -7.92 -5.65
C SER A 345 -25.31 -8.35 -6.59
N THR A 346 -25.08 -8.37 -7.91
CA THR A 346 -26.06 -8.65 -8.97
C THR A 346 -26.14 -10.12 -9.42
N SER A 347 -25.26 -11.00 -8.96
CA SER A 347 -25.32 -12.43 -9.32
C SER A 347 -26.65 -13.10 -8.93
N LYS A 348 -27.24 -13.86 -9.87
CA LYS A 348 -28.54 -14.56 -9.70
C LYS A 348 -28.48 -15.71 -8.69
N HIS A 349 -27.30 -16.29 -8.43
CA HIS A 349 -27.12 -17.48 -7.56
C HIS A 349 -26.59 -17.15 -6.15
N ARG A 350 -26.66 -15.89 -5.73
CA ARG A 350 -26.11 -15.40 -4.45
C ARG A 350 -26.93 -15.86 -3.23
N LYS A 351 -26.28 -16.43 -2.20
CA LYS A 351 -26.90 -16.67 -0.87
C LYS A 351 -26.89 -15.38 -0.04
N ARG A 352 -27.96 -14.58 -0.13
CA ARG A 352 -28.07 -13.28 0.57
C ARG A 352 -28.36 -13.45 2.07
N THR A 353 -27.58 -12.82 2.94
CA THR A 353 -27.91 -12.67 4.36
C THR A 353 -28.91 -11.51 4.58
N ALA A 354 -29.59 -11.46 5.73
CA ALA A 354 -30.50 -10.36 6.08
C ALA A 354 -29.82 -8.99 6.02
N LYS A 355 -28.56 -8.90 6.50
CA LYS A 355 -27.75 -7.67 6.42
C LYS A 355 -27.39 -7.27 4.99
N ASP A 356 -27.19 -8.23 4.09
CA ASP A 356 -26.91 -7.92 2.69
C ASP A 356 -28.15 -7.32 2.01
N ARG A 357 -29.35 -7.81 2.34
CA ARG A 357 -30.63 -7.23 1.84
C ARG A 357 -30.86 -5.81 2.34
N GLU A 358 -30.55 -5.54 3.61
CA GLU A 358 -30.64 -4.21 4.20
C GLU A 358 -29.68 -3.21 3.53
N PHE A 359 -28.43 -3.64 3.27
CA PHE A 359 -27.44 -2.82 2.58
C PHE A 359 -27.84 -2.53 1.12
N ASP A 360 -28.35 -3.53 0.41
CA ASP A 360 -28.85 -3.38 -0.97
C ASP A 360 -30.05 -2.41 -1.02
N MET A 361 -30.98 -2.47 -0.08
CA MET A 361 -32.09 -1.50 0.02
C MET A 361 -31.61 -0.08 0.29
N LYS A 362 -30.66 0.07 1.21
CA LYS A 362 -30.07 1.39 1.54
C LYS A 362 -29.32 2.00 0.34
N ASN A 363 -28.71 1.17 -0.51
CA ASN A 363 -28.02 1.64 -1.71
C ASN A 363 -28.93 1.81 -2.93
N ARG A 364 -30.09 1.13 -2.99
CA ARG A 364 -31.10 1.39 -4.05
C ARG A 364 -31.63 2.83 -4.00
N LEU A 365 -31.71 3.43 -2.81
CA LEU A 365 -32.07 4.83 -2.62
C LEU A 365 -31.06 5.84 -3.20
N PHE A 366 -29.83 5.41 -3.54
CA PHE A 366 -28.83 6.25 -4.22
C PHE A 366 -28.79 6.05 -5.75
N LYS A 367 -29.69 5.22 -6.29
CA LYS A 367 -29.88 4.97 -7.74
C LYS A 367 -31.10 5.66 -8.32
N LEU A 368 -31.99 6.19 -7.48
CA LEU A 368 -33.00 7.20 -7.84
C LEU A 368 -32.37 8.57 -7.53
#